data_AF-A0A482VAZ0-F1
#
_entry.id   AF-A0A482VAZ0-F1
#
_cell.length_a   1.000
_cell.length_b   1.000
_cell.length_c   1.000
_cell.angle_alpha   90.00
_cell.angle_beta   90.00
_cell.angle_gamma   90.00
#
_symmetry.space_group_name_H-M   'P 1'
#
loop_
_entity.id
_entity.type
_entity.pdbx_description
1 polymer ?
#
loop_
_entity_poly.entity_id
_entity_poly.type
_entity_poly.pdbx_seq_one_letter_code
_entity_poly.pdbx_strand_id
1 'polypeptide(L)' 'MFFTAEHKIFIIESYFRNGIIENDEWRYSSSACLQEFQRKFDEMVFLEGDFLNLVRNTVKNFRQNGSVDRK' A
#
# COMPACT_ATOMS: atom_id res chain seq x y z
N MET A 1 -7.87 -10.69 9.89
CA MET A 1 -7.64 -9.25 10.11
C MET A 1 -8.41 -8.44 9.08
N PHE A 2 -9.05 -7.33 9.47
CA PHE A 2 -9.84 -6.51 8.56
C PHE A 2 -9.16 -5.16 8.33
N PHE A 3 -8.70 -4.91 7.10
CA PHE A 3 -8.18 -3.61 6.71
C PHE A 3 -9.33 -2.73 6.19
N THR A 4 -9.49 -1.55 6.78
CA THR A 4 -10.53 -0.58 6.42
C THR A 4 -10.23 0.10 5.08
N ALA A 5 -11.20 0.82 4.54
CA ALA A 5 -10.98 1.65 3.36
C ALA A 5 -9.89 2.72 3.61
N GLU A 6 -9.85 3.31 4.82
CA GLU A 6 -8.81 4.26 5.22
C GLU A 6 -7.40 3.67 5.11
N HIS A 7 -7.21 2.43 5.60
CA HIS A 7 -5.93 1.74 5.47
C HIS A 7 -5.52 1.57 4.01
N LYS A 8 -6.46 1.21 3.13
CA LYS A 8 -6.18 1.01 1.71
C LYS A 8 -5.89 2.32 0.97
N ILE A 9 -6.60 3.40 1.30
CA ILE A 9 -6.32 4.75 0.78
C ILE A 9 -4.90 5.15 1.16
N PHE A 10 -4.55 5.03 2.45
CA PHE A 10 -3.21 5.34 2.92
C PHE A 10 -2.13 4.51 2.20
N ILE A 11 -2.37 3.21 2.01
CA ILE A 11 -1.46 2.33 1.27
C ILE A 11 -1.20 2.86 -0.15
N ILE A 12 -2.23 3.27 -0.89
CA ILE A 12 -2.08 3.82 -2.23
C ILE A 12 -1.27 5.11 -2.20
N GLU A 13 -1.64 6.05 -1.33
CA GLU A 13 -0.95 7.33 -1.20
C GLU A 13 0.52 7.14 -0.86
N SER A 14 0.82 6.31 0.15
CA SER A 14 2.18 6.02 0.60
C SER A 14 2.99 5.27 -0.46
N TYR A 15 2.40 4.28 -1.12
CA TYR A 15 3.08 3.49 -2.17
C TYR A 15 3.51 4.36 -3.35
N PHE A 16 2.64 5.25 -3.84
CA PHE A 16 2.97 6.13 -4.96
C PHE A 16 3.85 7.32 -4.55
N ARG A 17 3.64 7.88 -3.36
CA ARG A 17 4.49 8.98 -2.83
C ARG A 17 5.95 8.55 -2.65
N ASN A 18 6.17 7.30 -2.23
CA ASN A 18 7.51 6.72 -2.07
C ASN A 18 8.09 6.17 -3.39
N GLY A 19 7.45 6.44 -4.53
CA GLY A 19 8.01 6.12 -5.83
C GLY A 19 9.28 6.94 -6.10
N ILE A 20 10.32 6.27 -6.59
CA ILE A 20 11.53 6.92 -7.08
C ILE A 20 11.69 6.66 -8.57
N ILE A 21 12.36 7.56 -9.27
CA ILE A 21 12.74 7.36 -10.67
C ILE A 21 14.16 6.80 -10.68
N GLU A 22 14.34 5.59 -11.21
CA GLU A 22 15.64 4.98 -11.47
C GLU A 22 15.69 4.57 -12.94
N ASN A 23 16.70 5.05 -13.68
CA ASN A 23 16.87 4.80 -15.12
C ASN A 23 15.61 5.12 -15.94
N ASP A 24 15.00 6.29 -15.70
CA ASP A 24 13.74 6.74 -16.33
C ASP A 24 12.51 5.84 -16.06
N GLU A 25 12.61 4.88 -15.14
CA GLU A 25 11.51 4.03 -14.71
C GLU A 25 11.07 4.33 -13.28
N TRP A 26 9.76 4.36 -13.04
CA TRP A 26 9.23 4.43 -11.69
C TRP A 26 9.41 3.11 -10.94
N ARG A 27 10.18 3.17 -9.84
CA ARG A 27 10.37 2.08 -8.88
C ARG A 27 9.58 2.40 -7.62
N TYR A 28 8.78 1.45 -7.15
CA TYR A 28 7.94 1.60 -5.97
C TYR A 28 8.34 0.56 -4.92
N SER A 29 8.31 0.94 -3.64
CA SER A 29 8.74 0.08 -2.53
C SER A 29 7.57 -0.21 -1.58
N SER A 30 7.12 -1.47 -1.56
CA SER A 30 6.17 -1.94 -0.55
C SER A 30 6.75 -1.89 0.87
N SER A 31 8.08 -2.01 1.02
CA SER A 31 8.76 -1.92 2.31
C SER A 31 8.74 -0.51 2.88
N ALA A 32 8.91 0.53 2.04
CA ALA A 32 8.76 1.92 2.48
C ALA A 32 7.33 2.20 2.95
N CYS A 33 6.34 1.69 2.19
CA CYS A 33 4.93 1.78 2.56
C CYS A 33 4.63 1.08 3.90
N LEU A 34 5.20 -0.11 4.13
CA LEU A 34 5.07 -0.84 5.40
C LEU A 34 5.57 -0.02 6.59
N GLN A 35 6.76 0.57 6.48
CA GLN A 35 7.32 1.36 7.58
C GLN A 35 6.49 2.60 7.91
N GLU A 36 5.93 3.27 6.90
CA GLU A 36 5.02 4.40 7.12
C GLU A 36 3.68 3.93 7.72
N PHE A 37 3.18 2.78 7.27
CA PHE A 37 1.94 2.22 7.78
C PHE A 37 2.05 1.87 9.27
N GLN A 38 3.13 1.20 9.66
CA GLN A 38 3.41 0.86 11.07
C GLN A 38 3.54 2.11 11.95
N ARG A 39 4.09 3.21 11.42
CA ARG A 39 4.18 4.47 12.16
C ARG A 39 2.84 5.17 12.31
N LYS A 40 1.94 5.04 11.33
CA LYS A 40 0.61 5.68 11.36
C LYS A 40 -0.43 4.88 12.13
N PHE A 41 -0.35 3.56 12.07
CA PHE A 41 -1.29 2.61 12.67
C PHE A 41 -0.52 1.68 13.62
N ASP A 42 0.14 2.25 14.61
CA ASP A 42 1.03 1.56 15.56
C ASP A 42 0.31 0.56 16.47
N GLU A 43 -0.97 0.78 16.74
CA GLU A 43 -1.84 -0.16 17.47
C GLU A 43 -2.26 -1.38 16.64
N MET A 44 -2.02 -1.37 15.32
CA MET A 44 -2.51 -2.40 14.40
C MET A 44 -1.57 -3.61 14.33
N VAL A 45 -2.01 -4.77 14.81
CA VAL A 45 -1.24 -6.02 14.78
C VAL A 45 -1.56 -6.87 13.56
N PHE A 46 -0.65 -6.93 12.58
CA PHE A 46 -0.76 -7.74 11.36
C PHE A 46 0.50 -8.55 11.08
N LEU A 47 0.35 -9.59 10.24
CA LEU A 47 1.50 -10.27 9.64
C LEU A 47 2.00 -9.47 8.44
N GLU A 48 3.31 -9.31 8.32
CA GLU A 48 3.94 -8.61 7.19
C GLU A 48 3.51 -9.19 5.84
N GLY A 49 3.43 -10.53 5.74
CA GLY A 49 2.96 -11.20 4.52
C GLY A 49 1.54 -10.81 4.11
N ASP A 50 0.63 -10.65 5.08
CA ASP A 50 -0.75 -10.21 4.83
C ASP A 50 -0.78 -8.77 4.34
N PHE A 51 0.05 -7.91 4.92
CA PHE A 51 0.20 -6.52 4.49
C PHE A 51 0.74 -6.41 3.06
N LEU A 52 1.81 -7.14 2.72
CA LEU A 52 2.37 -7.11 1.37
C LEU A 52 1.38 -7.63 0.33
N ASN A 53 0.60 -8.66 0.66
CA ASN A 53 -0.49 -9.13 -0.19
C ASN A 53 -1.60 -8.08 -0.35
N LEU A 54 -1.94 -7.36 0.72
CA LEU A 54 -2.89 -6.24 0.64
C LEU A 54 -2.37 -5.13 -0.26
N VAL A 55 -1.11 -4.69 -0.09
CA VAL A 55 -0.50 -3.66 -0.96
C VAL A 55 -0.60 -4.07 -2.42
N ARG A 56 -0.18 -5.29 -2.76
CA ARG A 56 -0.25 -5.81 -4.13
C ARG A 56 -1.67 -5.77 -4.69
N ASN A 57 -2.65 -6.23 -3.92
CA ASN A 57 -4.05 -6.29 -4.36
C ASN A 57 -4.66 -4.89 -4.51
N THR A 58 -4.44 -4.00 -3.55
CA THR A 58 -4.96 -2.63 -3.59
C THR A 58 -4.33 -1.85 -4.75
N VAL A 59 -3.01 -1.94 -4.96
CA VAL A 59 -2.33 -1.29 -6.09
C VAL A 59 -2.83 -1.83 -7.42
N LYS A 60 -3.03 -3.15 -7.53
CA LYS A 60 -3.58 -3.77 -8.74
C LYS A 60 -4.98 -3.24 -9.04
N ASN A 61 -5.88 -3.24 -8.06
CA ASN A 61 -7.24 -2.73 -8.22
C ASN A 61 -7.25 -1.23 -8.55
N PHE A 62 -6.37 -0.45 -7.91
CA PHE A 62 -6.29 0.99 -8.19
C PHE A 62 -5.84 1.25 -9.63
N ARG A 63 -4.82 0.55 -10.12
CA ARG A 63 -4.35 0.69 -11.51
C ARG A 63 -5.38 0.24 -12.54
N GLN A 64 -6.20 -0.76 -12.22
CA GLN A 64 -7.20 -1.30 -13.14
C GLN A 64 -8.52 -0.53 -13.12
N ASN A 65 -8.92 0.00 -11.96
CA ASN A 65 -10.30 0.45 -11.71
C ASN A 65 -10.37 1.89 -11.14
N GLY A 66 -9.24 2.47 -10.75
CA GLY A 66 -9.21 3.72 -9.97
C GLY A 66 -9.80 3.58 -8.56
N SER A 67 -9.94 2.35 -8.04
CA SER A 67 -10.59 2.08 -6.75
C SER A 67 -9.69 1.28 -5.82
N VAL A 68 -9.77 1.57 -4.52
CA VAL A 68 -9.13 0.80 -3.46
C VAL A 68 -9.98 -0.36 -2.96
N ASP A 69 -11.25 -0.40 -3.35
CA ASP A 69 -12.16 -1.47 -2.99
C ASP A 69 -12.26 -2.51 -4.10
N ARG A 70 -12.56 -3.74 -3.68
CA ARG A 70 -12.88 -4.82 -4.60
C ARG A 70 -14.31 -4.57 -5.07
N LYS A 71 -14.48 -4.25 -6.36
CA LYS A 71 -15.80 -4.30 -7.00
C LYS A 71 -16.23 -5.74 -7.19
#